data_AF-A0A4R7VXN6-F1
#
_entry.id   AF-A0A4R7VXN6-F1
#
_cell.length_a   1.000
_cell.length_b   1.000
_cell.length_c   1.000
_cell.angle_alpha   90.00
_cell.angle_beta   90.00
_cell.angle_gamma   90.00
#
_symmetry.space_group_name_H-M   'P 1'
#
loop_
_entity.id
_entity.type
_entity.pdbx_description
1 polymer ?
#
loop_
_entity_poly.entity_id
_entity_poly.type
_entity_poly.pdbx_seq_one_letter_code
_entity_poly.pdbx_strand_id
1 'polypeptide(L)'
;MPMELKAVLENACESYAEIAKLPTAQLGGREFARRSAAVAVAWRRMAAVPGLEWWVVGALWTAAEAYELQARDWEGGYAGTVVTRS
;
A
#
# COMPACT_ATOMS: atom_id res chain seq x y z
N MET A 1 -4.73 19.97 3.57
CA MET A 1 -4.95 18.86 2.61
C MET A 1 -6.41 18.87 2.17
N PRO A 2 -6.73 18.70 0.88
CA PRO A 2 -8.13 18.58 0.43
C PRO A 2 -8.83 17.44 1.18
N MET A 3 -10.04 17.67 1.71
CA MET A 3 -10.76 16.66 2.50
C MET A 3 -10.98 15.35 1.74
N GLU A 4 -11.15 15.44 0.42
CA GLU A 4 -11.29 14.29 -0.48
C GLU A 4 -10.05 13.39 -0.45
N LEU A 5 -8.85 13.96 -0.38
CA LEU A 5 -7.61 13.19 -0.34
C LEU A 5 -7.41 12.48 0.99
N LYS A 6 -7.89 13.07 2.08
CA LYS A 6 -7.93 12.43 3.42
C LYS A 6 -8.76 11.16 3.36
N ALA A 7 -10.00 11.30 2.86
CA ALA A 7 -10.95 10.21 2.79
C ALA A 7 -10.43 9.08 1.89
N VAL A 8 -9.76 9.42 0.77
CA VAL A 8 -9.15 8.43 -0.12
C VAL A 8 -8.05 7.65 0.60
N LEU A 9 -7.17 8.32 1.34
CA LEU A 9 -6.11 7.65 2.09
C LEU A 9 -6.70 6.78 3.20
N GLU A 10 -7.61 7.32 4.02
CA GLU A 10 -8.23 6.60 5.13
C GLU A 10 -8.91 5.33 4.63
N ASN A 11 -9.72 5.43 3.58
CA ASN A 11 -10.36 4.27 2.98
C ASN A 11 -9.35 3.25 2.41
N ALA A 12 -8.26 3.71 1.80
CA ALA A 12 -7.22 2.82 1.29
C ALA A 12 -6.49 2.09 2.43
N CYS A 13 -6.15 2.81 3.50
CA CYS A 13 -5.49 2.26 4.69
C CYS A 13 -6.40 1.31 5.47
N GLU A 14 -7.67 1.66 5.68
CA GLU A 14 -8.66 0.81 6.35
C GLU A 14 -8.86 -0.49 5.57
N SER A 15 -9.11 -0.38 4.27
CA SER A 15 -9.29 -1.55 3.42
C SER A 15 -8.03 -2.43 3.36
N TYR A 16 -6.84 -1.83 3.32
CA TYR A 16 -5.59 -2.58 3.43
C TYR A 16 -5.44 -3.24 4.82
N ALA A 17 -5.80 -2.55 5.90
CA ALA A 17 -5.71 -3.09 7.25
C ALA A 17 -6.69 -4.25 7.50
N GLU A 18 -7.84 -4.26 6.83
CA GLU A 18 -8.76 -5.40 6.82
C GLU A 18 -8.11 -6.62 6.18
N ILE A 19 -7.53 -6.45 4.99
CA ILE A 19 -6.93 -7.58 4.29
C ILE A 19 -5.64 -8.08 4.96
N ALA A 20 -4.86 -7.19 5.59
CA ALA A 20 -3.65 -7.55 6.32
C ALA A 20 -3.91 -8.45 7.55
N LYS A 21 -5.14 -8.49 8.06
CA LYS A 21 -5.56 -9.37 9.17
C LYS A 21 -5.92 -10.77 8.71
N LEU A 22 -6.19 -10.96 7.42
CA LEU A 22 -6.68 -12.22 6.87
C LEU A 22 -5.48 -13.08 6.43
N PRO A 23 -5.55 -14.41 6.61
CA PRO A 23 -4.55 -15.31 6.05
C PRO A 23 -4.45 -15.11 4.54
N THR A 24 -3.23 -15.08 4.01
CA THR A 24 -2.96 -14.96 2.59
C THR A 24 -3.63 -16.04 1.74
N ALA A 25 -3.82 -17.23 2.32
CA ALA A 25 -4.58 -18.32 1.73
C ALA A 25 -6.08 -17.99 1.50
N GLN A 26 -6.66 -17.04 2.23
CA GLN A 26 -8.08 -16.67 2.11
C GLN A 26 -8.36 -15.54 1.11
N LEU A 27 -7.46 -14.57 0.95
CA LEU A 27 -7.67 -13.41 0.06
C LEU A 27 -7.08 -13.58 -1.34
N GLY A 28 -6.05 -14.42 -1.47
CA GLY A 28 -5.25 -14.54 -2.69
C GLY A 28 -4.32 -13.33 -2.89
N GLY A 29 -3.10 -13.60 -3.38
CA GLY A 29 -2.07 -12.56 -3.57
C GLY A 29 -2.52 -11.39 -4.45
N ARG A 30 -3.39 -11.63 -5.44
CA ARG A 30 -3.90 -10.55 -6.31
C ARG A 30 -4.69 -9.46 -5.57
N GLU A 31 -5.48 -9.83 -4.56
CA GLU A 31 -6.23 -8.82 -3.79
C GLU A 31 -5.29 -8.02 -2.90
N PHE A 32 -4.30 -8.68 -2.28
CA PHE A 32 -3.22 -7.99 -1.56
C PHE A 32 -2.45 -7.02 -2.45
N ALA A 33 -2.09 -7.44 -3.66
CA ALA A 33 -1.41 -6.58 -4.62
C ALA A 33 -2.23 -5.34 -4.97
N ARG A 34 -3.51 -5.54 -5.30
CA ARG A 34 -4.44 -4.46 -5.65
C ARG A 34 -4.59 -3.44 -4.54
N ARG A 35 -4.76 -3.89 -3.29
CA ARG A 35 -4.96 -3.01 -2.14
C ARG A 35 -3.68 -2.27 -1.77
N SER A 36 -2.53 -2.95 -1.84
CA SER A 36 -1.22 -2.32 -1.66
C SER A 36 -0.99 -1.21 -2.70
N ALA A 37 -1.29 -1.48 -3.98
CA ALA A 37 -1.20 -0.50 -5.05
C ALA A 37 -2.14 0.71 -4.83
N ALA A 38 -3.34 0.50 -4.30
CA ALA A 38 -4.27 1.58 -3.98
C ALA A 38 -3.71 2.53 -2.90
N VAL A 39 -3.07 1.99 -1.86
CA VAL A 39 -2.40 2.79 -0.82
C VAL A 39 -1.23 3.58 -1.40
N ALA A 40 -0.41 2.96 -2.25
CA ALA A 40 0.68 3.65 -2.94
C ALA A 40 0.20 4.85 -3.77
N VAL A 41 -0.89 4.67 -4.55
CA VAL A 41 -1.49 5.76 -5.33
C VAL A 41 -1.99 6.90 -4.43
N ALA A 42 -2.60 6.58 -3.28
CA ALA A 42 -3.04 7.59 -2.32
C ALA A 42 -1.85 8.43 -1.78
N TRP A 43 -0.75 7.78 -1.42
CA TRP A 43 0.48 8.46 -0.99
C TRP A 43 1.08 9.35 -2.08
N ARG A 44 1.13 8.88 -3.34
CA ARG A 44 1.59 9.69 -4.49
C ARG A 44 0.71 10.94 -4.69
N ARG A 45 -0.61 10.80 -4.56
CA ARG A 45 -1.54 11.93 -4.66
C ARG A 45 -1.35 12.94 -3.54
N MET A 46 -1.06 12.48 -2.32
CA MET A 46 -0.68 13.37 -1.21
C MET A 46 0.62 14.11 -1.49
N ALA A 47 1.63 13.42 -2.00
CA ALA A 47 2.91 14.05 -2.33
C ALA A 47 2.80 15.13 -3.42
N ALA A 48 1.77 15.07 -4.26
CA ALA A 48 1.50 16.06 -5.29
C ALA A 48 0.76 17.33 -4.77
N VAL A 49 0.37 17.37 -3.49
CA VAL A 49 -0.28 18.55 -2.91
C VAL A 49 0.74 19.71 -2.81
N PRO A 50 0.46 20.87 -3.42
CA PRO A 50 1.34 22.04 -3.31
C PRO A 50 1.47 22.53 -1.86
N GLY A 51 2.65 23.06 -1.52
CA GLY A 51 2.90 23.66 -0.20
C GLY A 51 3.27 22.67 0.91
N LEU A 52 3.53 21.41 0.57
CA LEU A 52 4.16 20.47 1.49
C LEU A 52 5.66 20.75 1.60
N GLU A 53 6.19 20.63 2.81
CA GLU A 53 7.63 20.68 3.04
C GLU A 53 8.35 19.53 2.31
N TRP A 54 9.56 19.78 1.82
CA TRP A 54 10.31 18.83 1.00
C TRP A 54 10.51 17.47 1.69
N TRP A 55 10.69 17.46 3.02
CA TRP A 55 10.86 16.24 3.81
C TRP A 55 9.55 15.47 3.95
N VAL A 56 8.40 16.15 3.97
CA VAL A 56 7.08 15.50 3.93
C VAL A 56 6.89 14.82 2.57
N VAL A 57 7.21 15.51 1.48
CA VAL A 57 7.14 14.93 0.13
C VAL A 57 8.01 13.68 0.06
N GLY A 58 9.25 13.73 0.55
CA GLY A 58 10.13 12.57 0.61
C GLY A 58 9.52 11.39 1.38
N ALA A 59 8.98 11.62 2.57
CA ALA A 59 8.35 10.58 3.38
C ALA A 59 7.14 9.93 2.67
N LEU A 60 6.30 10.73 2.00
CA LEU A 60 5.15 10.25 1.25
C LEU A 60 5.57 9.41 0.03
N TRP A 61 6.63 9.82 -0.66
CA TRP A 61 7.20 9.04 -1.77
C TRP A 61 7.78 7.71 -1.30
N THR A 62 8.59 7.71 -0.24
CA THR A 62 9.15 6.48 0.34
C THR A 62 8.05 5.53 0.80
N ALA A 63 6.98 6.03 1.42
CA ALA A 63 5.83 5.22 1.78
C ALA A 63 5.15 4.61 0.54
N ALA A 64 4.93 5.40 -0.51
CA ALA A 64 4.35 4.91 -1.76
C ALA A 64 5.19 3.77 -2.38
N GLU A 65 6.50 3.96 -2.47
CA GLU A 65 7.43 2.98 -3.03
C GLU A 65 7.41 1.65 -2.27
N ALA A 66 7.31 1.68 -0.94
CA ALA A 66 7.20 0.46 -0.13
C ALA A 66 5.94 -0.34 -0.46
N TYR A 67 4.80 0.33 -0.64
CA TYR A 67 3.54 -0.32 -1.03
C TYR A 67 3.53 -0.78 -2.50
N GLU A 68 4.24 -0.07 -3.39
CA GLU A 68 4.45 -0.53 -4.78
C GLU A 68 5.27 -1.81 -4.84
N LEU A 69 6.35 -1.89 -4.04
CA LEU A 69 7.17 -3.09 -3.93
C LEU A 69 6.33 -4.25 -3.38
N GLN A 70 5.59 -4.01 -2.30
CA GLN A 70 4.69 -5.01 -1.74
C GLN A 70 3.65 -5.49 -2.76
N ALA A 71 3.08 -4.58 -3.56
CA ALA A 71 2.13 -4.96 -4.61
C ALA A 71 2.76 -5.93 -5.63
N ARG A 72 3.99 -5.63 -6.07
CA ARG A 72 4.76 -6.47 -7.00
C ARG A 72 5.09 -7.83 -6.39
N ASP A 73 5.47 -7.88 -5.12
CA ASP A 73 5.79 -9.13 -4.43
C ASP A 73 4.57 -10.07 -4.39
N TRP A 74 3.39 -9.51 -4.11
CA TRP A 74 2.14 -10.27 -4.12
C TRP A 74 1.69 -10.70 -5.53
N GLU A 75 1.91 -9.87 -6.55
CA GLU A 75 1.66 -10.22 -7.96
C GLU A 75 2.60 -11.32 -8.46
N GLY A 76 3.88 -11.25 -8.09
CA GLY A 76 4.91 -12.21 -8.44
C GLY A 76 4.80 -13.55 -7.71
N GLY A 77 3.82 -13.72 -6.81
CA GLY A 77 3.64 -14.94 -6.03
C GLY A 77 4.65 -15.09 -4.89
N TYR A 78 5.39 -14.04 -4.54
CA TYR A 78 6.20 -13.93 -3.32
C TYR A 78 5.29 -13.72 -2.09
N ALA A 79 4.25 -14.56 -1.97
CA ALA A 79 3.59 -14.81 -0.72
C ALA A 79 4.57 -15.62 0.12
N GLY A 80 5.54 -14.93 0.73
CA GLY A 80 6.71 -15.47 1.43
C GLY A 80 6.68 -16.97 1.55
N THR A 81 7.41 -17.65 0.66
CA THR A 81 7.59 -19.09 0.71
C THR A 81 7.87 -19.43 2.16
N VAL A 82 6.88 -20.03 2.83
CA VAL A 82 7.12 -20.67 4.10
C VAL A 82 8.07 -21.79 3.71
N VAL A 83 9.37 -21.50 3.82
CA VAL A 83 10.41 -22.51 3.74
C VAL A 83 10.15 -23.38 4.96
N THR A 84 9.27 -24.36 4.82
CA THR A 84 9.27 -25.56 5.65
C THR A 84 10.61 -26.22 5.39
N ARG A 85 11.60 -25.83 6.18
CA ARG A 85 12.87 -26.53 6.27
C ARG A 85 12.55 -27.88 6.92
N SER A 86 12.49 -28.92 6.09
CA SER A 86 12.44 -30.32 6.51
C SER A 86 13.69 -30.72 7.29
#